data_AF-A0A9D5B0B1-F1
#
_entry.id   AF-A0A9D5B0B1-F1
#
_cell.length_a   1.000
_cell.length_b   1.000
_cell.length_c   1.000
_cell.angle_alpha   90.00
_cell.angle_beta   90.00
_cell.angle_gamma   90.00
#
_symmetry.space_group_name_H-M   'P 1'
#
loop_
_entity.id
_entity.type
_entity.pdbx_description
1 polymer ?
#
loop_
_entity_poly.entity_id
_entity_poly.type
_entity_poly.pdbx_seq_one_letter_code
_entity_poly.pdbx_strand_id
1 'polypeptide(L)'
;MFTNSRYRMCGVSLHNSAEDQLIEPNGSMLESYIGFLVRQHIPITCDNWRSPDLKVGKEKIWSEIQRSFHIDESRQKYCIQLAGKRLRGFRSFLSNKFLKDEEGKFVEAERPMKYAEIISADEWDNFVAKRRNEKFHEVSDINRKRASKPAYPYKKGRTGYARLQQRILAEEKSDATSLPEHVLWKAARVGKDGVVVEAVQTVYDECETLSQTLPSTEVQDCRSVLSRVLNVPEYSGRVRGKGFGVTPSSFYKKPKTKNPTNKEVMETLAELRAQVLQLQNENARYREERCASEAKDTSDRASINCQPKFPEVIIYVIMKLK
;
A
#
# COMPACT_ATOMS: atom_id res chain seq x y z
N MET A 1 8.32 -40.53 -17.28
CA MET A 1 7.47 -39.36 -17.61
C MET A 1 6.09 -39.58 -17.00
N PHE A 2 5.80 -39.02 -15.82
CA PHE A 2 4.44 -39.09 -15.28
C PHE A 2 3.53 -38.17 -16.09
N THR A 3 2.72 -38.76 -16.95
CA THR A 3 1.49 -38.15 -17.46
C THR A 3 0.49 -38.13 -16.31
N ASN A 4 0.60 -37.15 -15.41
CA ASN A 4 -0.46 -36.88 -14.44
C ASN A 4 -1.69 -36.42 -15.25
N SER A 5 -2.57 -37.37 -15.58
CA SER A 5 -3.75 -37.18 -16.46
C SER A 5 -4.65 -36.03 -15.99
N ARG A 6 -4.53 -35.65 -14.71
CA ARG A 6 -5.22 -34.54 -14.07
C ARG A 6 -4.85 -33.15 -14.61
N TYR A 7 -3.75 -33.00 -15.35
CA TYR A 7 -3.31 -31.71 -15.91
C TYR A 7 -3.00 -31.76 -17.42
N ARG A 8 -3.58 -32.71 -18.17
CA ARG A 8 -3.65 -32.57 -19.64
C ARG A 8 -4.73 -31.54 -19.98
N MET A 9 -4.38 -30.27 -19.84
CA MET A 9 -5.22 -29.15 -20.22
C MET A 9 -4.71 -28.59 -21.54
N CYS A 10 -5.61 -28.41 -22.50
CA CYS A 10 -5.32 -27.78 -23.77
C CYS A 10 -6.42 -26.74 -24.03
N GLY A 11 -6.01 -25.49 -24.28
CA GLY A 11 -6.93 -24.43 -24.69
C GLY A 11 -7.96 -23.98 -23.64
N VAL A 12 -7.64 -24.03 -22.34
CA VAL A 12 -8.58 -23.57 -21.30
C VAL A 12 -8.66 -22.04 -21.28
N SER A 13 -9.86 -21.49 -21.42
CA SER A 13 -10.09 -20.03 -21.35
C SER A 13 -10.06 -19.53 -19.91
N LEU A 14 -9.48 -18.35 -19.70
CA LEU A 14 -9.39 -17.69 -18.39
C LEU A 14 -10.24 -16.44 -18.36
N HIS A 15 -10.78 -16.15 -17.17
CA HIS A 15 -11.52 -14.92 -16.91
C HIS A 15 -10.76 -14.08 -15.90
N ASN A 16 -10.82 -12.76 -16.08
CA ASN A 16 -10.16 -11.78 -15.21
C ASN A 16 -11.15 -10.75 -14.68
N SER A 17 -10.89 -10.23 -13.48
CA SER A 17 -11.57 -9.02 -12.98
C SER A 17 -11.08 -7.76 -13.72
N ALA A 18 -11.75 -6.63 -13.49
CA ALA A 18 -11.33 -5.33 -14.00
C ALA A 18 -9.90 -4.93 -13.56
N GLU A 19 -9.45 -5.44 -12.41
CA GLU A 19 -8.09 -5.24 -11.89
C GLU A 19 -7.10 -6.34 -12.32
N ASP A 20 -7.39 -7.05 -13.41
CA ASP A 20 -6.55 -8.10 -14.00
C ASP A 20 -6.25 -9.27 -13.05
N GLN A 21 -7.17 -9.62 -12.17
CA GLN A 21 -7.00 -10.78 -11.28
C GLN A 21 -7.75 -12.00 -11.79
N LEU A 22 -7.18 -13.18 -11.60
CA LEU A 22 -7.84 -14.44 -11.99
C LEU A 22 -9.13 -14.66 -11.19
N ILE A 23 -10.23 -14.90 -11.90
CA ILE A 23 -11.55 -15.22 -11.34
C ILE A 23 -12.04 -16.60 -11.80
N GLU A 24 -13.14 -17.08 -11.21
CA GLU A 24 -13.72 -18.39 -11.56
C GLU A 24 -14.38 -18.35 -12.94
N PRO A 25 -14.53 -19.51 -13.63
CA PRO A 25 -14.36 -20.90 -13.16
C PRO A 25 -12.93 -21.46 -13.18
N ASN A 26 -12.01 -20.88 -13.96
CA ASN A 26 -10.71 -21.51 -14.23
C ASN A 26 -9.53 -20.88 -13.47
N GLY A 27 -9.75 -19.81 -12.70
CA GLY A 27 -8.69 -19.15 -11.94
C GLY A 27 -8.03 -20.05 -10.89
N SER A 28 -8.82 -20.85 -10.17
CA SER A 28 -8.33 -21.80 -9.16
C SER A 28 -7.52 -22.97 -9.78
N MET A 29 -7.91 -23.38 -10.98
CA MET A 29 -7.24 -24.42 -11.78
C MET A 29 -5.86 -23.94 -12.24
N LEU A 30 -5.77 -22.75 -12.85
CA LEU A 30 -4.49 -22.16 -13.23
C LEU A 30 -3.58 -21.97 -12.02
N GLU A 31 -4.10 -21.45 -10.90
CA GLU A 31 -3.33 -21.29 -9.66
C GLU A 31 -2.70 -22.59 -9.17
N SER A 32 -3.42 -23.71 -9.31
CA SER A 32 -2.96 -25.04 -8.90
C SER A 32 -1.94 -25.59 -9.88
N TYR A 33 -2.15 -25.41 -11.19
CA TYR A 33 -1.22 -25.82 -12.24
C TYR A 33 0.11 -25.07 -12.16
N ILE A 34 0.09 -23.75 -11.96
CA ILE A 34 1.30 -22.95 -11.69
C ILE A 34 2.03 -23.52 -10.46
N GLY A 35 1.29 -23.91 -9.42
CA GLY A 35 1.84 -24.53 -8.23
C GLY A 35 2.50 -25.88 -8.49
N PHE A 36 2.01 -26.66 -9.47
CA PHE A 36 2.64 -27.89 -9.94
C PHE A 36 3.92 -27.58 -10.71
N LEU A 37 3.84 -26.71 -11.74
CA LEU A 37 4.97 -26.37 -12.62
C LEU A 37 6.15 -25.77 -11.85
N VAL A 38 5.89 -24.87 -10.89
CA VAL A 38 6.98 -24.23 -10.15
C VAL A 38 7.77 -25.22 -9.29
N ARG A 39 7.15 -26.31 -8.83
CA ARG A 39 7.82 -27.36 -8.04
C ARG A 39 8.68 -28.27 -8.91
N GLN A 40 8.38 -28.35 -10.21
CA GLN A 40 9.14 -29.15 -11.18
C GLN A 40 10.35 -28.40 -11.72
N HIS A 41 10.24 -27.07 -11.87
CA HIS A 41 11.21 -26.29 -12.63
C HIS A 41 12.04 -25.30 -11.81
N ILE A 42 11.66 -25.03 -10.55
CA ILE A 42 12.41 -24.13 -9.68
C ILE A 42 12.87 -24.86 -8.41
N PRO A 43 14.18 -24.86 -8.12
CA PRO A 43 14.70 -25.47 -6.89
C PRO A 43 14.13 -24.85 -5.62
N ILE A 44 13.86 -25.68 -4.61
CA ILE A 44 13.41 -25.24 -3.27
C ILE A 44 14.51 -24.47 -2.53
N THR A 45 15.76 -24.64 -2.94
CA THR A 45 16.93 -23.95 -2.39
C THR A 45 17.10 -22.53 -2.93
N CYS A 46 16.26 -22.05 -3.84
CA CYS A 46 16.42 -20.72 -4.43
C CYS A 46 16.24 -19.59 -3.39
N ASP A 47 17.24 -18.74 -3.21
CA ASP A 47 17.17 -17.64 -2.24
C ASP A 47 16.51 -16.40 -2.87
N ASN A 48 16.97 -16.02 -4.06
CA ASN A 48 16.50 -14.83 -4.75
C ASN A 48 15.62 -15.18 -5.95
N TRP A 49 14.32 -14.89 -5.86
CA TRP A 49 13.38 -15.08 -6.98
C TRP A 49 13.76 -14.25 -8.22
N ARG A 50 14.56 -13.20 -8.08
CA ARG A 50 15.05 -12.37 -9.20
C ARG A 50 16.36 -12.87 -9.80
N SER A 51 16.94 -13.98 -9.31
CA SER A 51 18.20 -14.49 -9.85
C SER A 51 18.08 -14.82 -11.35
N PRO A 52 19.09 -14.46 -12.17
CA PRO A 52 19.18 -14.89 -13.57
C PRO A 52 19.17 -16.41 -13.75
N ASP A 53 19.69 -17.18 -12.79
CA ASP A 53 19.77 -18.65 -12.86
C ASP A 53 18.38 -19.30 -12.97
N LEU A 54 17.35 -18.61 -12.48
CA LEU A 54 15.96 -19.08 -12.53
C LEU A 54 15.28 -18.76 -13.87
N LYS A 55 15.94 -18.07 -14.81
CA LYS A 55 15.35 -17.61 -16.06
C LYS A 55 14.81 -18.78 -16.89
N VAL A 56 15.63 -19.79 -17.15
CA VAL A 56 15.25 -20.97 -17.93
C VAL A 56 14.05 -21.69 -17.30
N GLY A 57 14.04 -21.84 -15.97
CA GLY A 57 12.91 -22.47 -15.26
C GLY A 57 11.61 -21.65 -15.37
N LYS A 58 11.69 -20.32 -15.28
CA LYS A 58 10.53 -19.43 -15.45
C LYS A 58 10.01 -19.42 -16.89
N GLU A 59 10.89 -19.46 -17.88
CA GLU A 59 10.52 -19.56 -19.29
C GLU A 59 9.79 -20.87 -19.56
N LYS A 60 10.30 -22.01 -19.06
CA LYS A 60 9.59 -23.30 -19.13
C LYS A 60 8.21 -23.23 -18.49
N ILE A 61 8.09 -22.70 -17.27
CA ILE A 61 6.79 -22.51 -16.61
C ILE A 61 5.84 -21.69 -17.48
N TRP A 62 6.33 -20.58 -18.07
CA TRP A 62 5.51 -19.73 -18.92
C TRP A 62 5.04 -20.45 -20.19
N SER A 63 5.93 -21.14 -20.90
CA SER A 63 5.58 -21.90 -22.10
C SER A 63 4.58 -23.02 -21.80
N GLU A 64 4.70 -23.72 -20.67
CA GLU A 64 3.72 -24.74 -20.24
C GLU A 64 2.34 -24.11 -19.95
N ILE A 65 2.30 -22.92 -19.35
CA ILE A 65 1.04 -22.21 -19.11
C ILE A 65 0.39 -21.82 -20.43
N GLN A 66 1.14 -21.24 -21.38
CA GLN A 66 0.61 -20.85 -22.69
C GLN A 66 0.09 -22.04 -23.49
N ARG A 67 0.73 -23.21 -23.38
CA ARG A 67 0.25 -24.43 -24.03
C ARG A 67 -1.06 -24.96 -23.43
N SER A 68 -1.29 -24.74 -22.13
CA SER A 68 -2.49 -25.23 -21.46
C SER A 68 -3.65 -24.24 -21.42
N PHE A 69 -3.38 -22.94 -21.44
CA PHE A 69 -4.37 -21.87 -21.25
C PHE A 69 -4.27 -20.79 -22.31
N HIS A 70 -5.41 -20.27 -22.74
CA HIS A 70 -5.47 -19.05 -23.55
C HIS A 70 -5.18 -17.85 -22.65
N ILE A 71 -3.92 -17.39 -22.66
CA ILE A 71 -3.46 -16.27 -21.84
C ILE A 71 -2.61 -15.31 -22.67
N ASP A 72 -2.89 -14.02 -22.49
CA ASP A 72 -2.15 -12.95 -23.15
C ASP A 72 -0.71 -12.81 -22.61
N GLU A 73 0.23 -12.39 -23.45
CA GLU A 73 1.64 -12.25 -23.09
C GLU A 73 1.88 -11.21 -21.98
N SER A 74 1.08 -10.14 -21.91
CA SER A 74 1.15 -9.14 -20.85
C SER A 74 0.99 -9.73 -19.44
N ARG A 75 0.36 -10.91 -19.34
CA ARG A 75 0.10 -11.64 -18.10
C ARG A 75 1.29 -12.42 -17.57
N GLN A 76 2.35 -12.58 -18.36
CA GLN A 76 3.52 -13.38 -17.97
C GLN A 76 4.05 -12.94 -16.61
N LYS A 77 4.19 -11.63 -16.40
CA LYS A 77 4.66 -11.07 -15.12
C LYS A 77 3.81 -11.51 -13.93
N TYR A 78 2.48 -11.46 -14.07
CA TYR A 78 1.55 -11.90 -13.03
C TYR A 78 1.70 -13.40 -12.73
N CYS A 79 1.73 -14.24 -13.76
CA CYS A 79 1.86 -15.69 -13.59
C CYS A 79 3.19 -16.09 -12.95
N ILE A 80 4.29 -15.44 -13.34
CA ILE A 80 5.61 -15.69 -12.74
C ILE A 80 5.66 -15.19 -11.29
N GLN A 81 5.05 -14.04 -10.96
CA GLN A 81 4.94 -13.61 -9.56
C GLN A 81 4.10 -14.58 -8.71
N LEU A 82 3.01 -15.11 -9.28
CA LEU A 82 2.17 -16.11 -8.66
C LEU A 82 2.92 -17.44 -8.45
N ALA A 83 3.75 -17.86 -9.41
CA ALA A 83 4.65 -19.00 -9.27
C ALA A 83 5.59 -18.83 -8.06
N GLY A 84 6.23 -17.67 -7.94
CA GLY A 84 7.07 -17.36 -6.77
C GLY A 84 6.32 -17.42 -5.45
N LYS A 85 5.06 -16.93 -5.41
CA LYS A 85 4.18 -17.07 -4.24
C LYS A 85 3.88 -18.54 -3.92
N ARG A 86 3.60 -19.36 -4.94
CA ARG A 86 3.33 -20.80 -4.77
C ARG A 86 4.55 -21.55 -4.27
N LEU A 87 5.73 -21.24 -4.78
CA LEU A 87 6.99 -21.83 -4.30
C LEU A 87 7.26 -21.47 -2.84
N ARG A 88 7.05 -20.21 -2.43
CA ARG A 88 7.16 -19.82 -1.01
C ARG A 88 6.20 -20.64 -0.13
N GLY A 89 4.94 -20.77 -0.55
CA GLY A 89 3.96 -21.59 0.16
C GLY A 89 4.34 -23.08 0.24
N PHE A 90 4.90 -23.63 -0.84
CA PHE A 90 5.39 -25.01 -0.85
C PHE A 90 6.54 -25.22 0.13
N ARG A 91 7.50 -24.29 0.19
CA ARG A 91 8.61 -24.36 1.14
C ARG A 91 8.16 -24.26 2.60
N SER A 92 7.18 -23.39 2.88
CA SER A 92 6.54 -23.33 4.20
C SER A 92 5.82 -24.63 4.55
N PHE A 93 5.11 -25.23 3.60
CA PHE A 93 4.46 -26.53 3.77
C PHE A 93 5.48 -27.64 4.07
N LEU A 94 6.58 -27.72 3.31
CA LEU A 94 7.63 -28.71 3.55
C LEU A 94 8.21 -28.58 4.96
N SER A 95 8.51 -27.34 5.37
CA SER A 95 9.07 -27.07 6.69
C SER A 95 8.10 -27.46 7.81
N ASN A 96 6.84 -27.04 7.71
CA ASN A 96 5.86 -27.29 8.77
C ASN A 96 5.40 -28.75 8.85
N LYS A 97 5.40 -29.47 7.72
CA LYS A 97 4.89 -30.84 7.68
C LYS A 97 5.96 -31.89 7.97
N PHE A 98 7.19 -31.66 7.52
CA PHE A 98 8.25 -32.66 7.58
C PHE A 98 9.37 -32.28 8.52
N LEU A 99 9.69 -30.98 8.66
CA LEU A 99 10.82 -30.54 9.47
C LEU A 99 10.42 -30.12 10.88
N LYS A 100 9.13 -30.18 11.24
CA LYS A 100 8.63 -29.71 12.54
C LYS A 100 7.70 -30.72 13.20
N ASP A 101 7.80 -30.81 14.52
CA ASP A 101 6.84 -31.51 15.37
C ASP A 101 5.57 -30.67 15.63
N GLU A 102 4.65 -31.19 16.45
CA GLU A 102 3.40 -30.52 16.80
C GLU A 102 3.63 -29.22 17.58
N GLU A 103 4.71 -29.16 18.35
CA GLU A 103 5.18 -27.99 19.09
C GLU A 103 5.91 -26.96 18.21
N GLY A 104 6.20 -27.31 16.95
CA GLY A 104 6.86 -26.46 15.97
C GLY A 104 8.38 -26.40 16.09
N LYS A 105 9.00 -27.29 16.87
CA LYS A 105 10.45 -27.46 16.96
C LYS A 105 10.96 -28.25 15.77
N PHE A 106 12.21 -27.97 15.37
CA PHE A 106 12.81 -28.65 14.23
C PHE A 106 13.25 -30.07 14.58
N VAL A 107 12.82 -31.04 13.78
CA VAL A 107 13.17 -32.46 13.94
C VAL A 107 14.12 -32.91 12.82
N GLU A 108 14.81 -34.03 13.05
CA GLU A 108 15.53 -34.74 11.99
C GLU A 108 14.51 -35.43 11.10
N ALA A 109 14.59 -35.18 9.80
CA ALA A 109 13.58 -35.63 8.86
C ALA A 109 14.18 -36.00 7.53
N GLU A 110 13.88 -37.22 7.11
CA GLU A 110 14.26 -37.71 5.81
C GLU A 110 13.48 -37.01 4.68
N ARG A 111 14.07 -37.04 3.49
CA ARG A 111 13.45 -36.51 2.28
C ARG A 111 12.12 -37.24 2.03
N PRO A 112 10.99 -36.51 1.89
CA PRO A 112 9.70 -37.16 1.66
C PRO A 112 9.66 -37.89 0.32
N MET A 113 9.37 -39.20 0.33
CA MET A 113 9.31 -40.03 -0.89
C MET A 113 8.38 -39.44 -1.97
N LYS A 114 7.26 -38.83 -1.55
CA LYS A 114 6.30 -38.15 -2.43
C LYS A 114 6.92 -37.08 -3.34
N TYR A 115 8.06 -36.51 -2.93
CA TYR A 115 8.74 -35.46 -3.68
C TYR A 115 10.16 -35.86 -4.11
N ALA A 116 10.54 -37.13 -3.95
CA ALA A 116 11.88 -37.61 -4.28
C ALA A 116 12.24 -37.49 -5.77
N GLU A 117 11.23 -37.48 -6.65
CA GLU A 117 11.42 -37.26 -8.10
C GLU A 117 11.71 -35.81 -8.47
N ILE A 118 11.28 -34.85 -7.64
CA ILE A 118 11.34 -33.42 -7.96
C ILE A 118 12.35 -32.66 -7.10
N ILE A 119 12.73 -33.22 -5.95
CA ILE A 119 13.72 -32.67 -5.03
C ILE A 119 14.80 -33.74 -4.90
N SER A 120 16.02 -33.44 -5.31
CA SER A 120 17.15 -34.37 -5.13
C SER A 120 17.52 -34.52 -3.65
N ALA A 121 18.32 -35.53 -3.30
CA ALA A 121 18.82 -35.69 -1.93
C ALA A 121 19.64 -34.46 -1.51
N ASP A 122 20.62 -34.07 -2.32
CA ASP A 122 21.45 -32.88 -2.08
C ASP A 122 20.62 -31.59 -1.96
N GLU A 123 19.56 -31.45 -2.76
CA GLU A 123 18.67 -30.28 -2.69
C GLU A 123 17.87 -30.26 -1.38
N TRP A 124 17.42 -31.43 -0.92
CA TRP A 124 16.75 -31.57 0.37
C TRP A 124 17.67 -31.21 1.53
N ASP A 125 18.89 -31.75 1.55
CA ASP A 125 19.84 -31.52 2.64
C ASP A 125 20.23 -30.04 2.73
N ASN A 126 20.48 -29.41 1.58
CA ASN A 126 20.70 -27.97 1.49
C ASN A 126 19.50 -27.17 1.99
N PHE A 127 18.27 -27.61 1.70
CA PHE A 127 17.06 -26.97 2.20
C PHE A 127 16.93 -27.10 3.71
N VAL A 128 17.19 -28.28 4.28
CA VAL A 128 17.18 -28.52 5.73
C VAL A 128 18.21 -27.65 6.44
N ALA A 129 19.45 -27.62 5.94
CA ALA A 129 20.52 -26.78 6.48
C ALA A 129 20.12 -25.29 6.49
N LYS A 130 19.52 -24.79 5.40
CA LYS A 130 19.01 -23.42 5.35
C LYS A 130 17.90 -23.14 6.35
N ARG A 131 17.04 -24.12 6.62
CA ARG A 131 15.92 -23.96 7.58
C ARG A 131 16.37 -23.98 9.02
N ARG A 132 17.51 -24.61 9.33
CA ARG A 132 18.11 -24.66 10.66
C ARG A 132 19.02 -23.47 10.98
N ASN A 133 19.31 -22.63 10.00
CA ASN A 133 20.15 -21.45 10.19
C ASN A 133 19.51 -20.47 11.19
N GLU A 134 20.29 -20.02 12.17
CA GLU A 134 19.86 -19.07 13.21
C GLU A 134 19.28 -17.77 12.62
N LYS A 135 19.95 -17.21 11.60
CA LYS A 135 19.47 -16.00 10.89
C LYS A 135 18.11 -16.23 10.24
N PHE A 136 17.83 -17.46 9.79
CA PHE A 136 16.50 -17.80 9.26
C PHE A 136 15.46 -17.82 10.39
N HIS A 137 15.78 -18.38 11.56
CA HIS A 137 14.89 -18.40 12.72
C HIS A 137 14.54 -16.98 13.20
N GLU A 138 15.53 -16.10 13.36
CA GLU A 138 15.31 -14.71 13.78
C GLU A 138 14.33 -13.99 12.85
N VAL A 139 14.57 -14.05 11.54
CA VAL A 139 13.70 -13.43 10.54
C VAL A 139 12.32 -14.09 10.53
N SER A 140 12.25 -15.42 10.70
CA SER A 140 10.98 -16.14 10.77
C SER A 140 10.16 -15.71 11.98
N ASP A 141 10.79 -15.52 13.12
CA ASP A 141 10.17 -15.16 14.39
C ASP A 141 9.65 -13.73 14.39
N ILE A 142 10.44 -12.79 13.87
CA ILE A 142 10.01 -11.41 13.64
C ILE A 142 8.78 -11.39 12.74
N ASN A 143 8.81 -12.11 11.62
CA ASN A 143 7.70 -12.15 10.68
C ASN A 143 6.46 -12.84 11.27
N ARG A 144 6.65 -13.89 12.08
CA ARG A 144 5.56 -14.59 12.78
C ARG A 144 4.90 -13.68 13.81
N LYS A 145 5.69 -12.94 14.60
CA LYS A 145 5.18 -11.93 15.53
C LYS A 145 4.39 -10.84 14.80
N ARG A 146 4.93 -10.32 13.69
CA ARG A 146 4.22 -9.33 12.84
C ARG A 146 2.91 -9.85 12.26
N ALA A 147 2.86 -11.12 11.89
CA ALA A 147 1.67 -11.76 11.32
C ALA A 147 0.68 -12.25 12.40
N SER A 148 1.12 -12.35 13.66
CA SER A 148 0.28 -12.79 14.76
C SER A 148 -0.80 -11.75 15.09
N LYS A 149 -2.00 -12.21 15.44
CA LYS A 149 -3.12 -11.38 15.91
C LYS A 149 -3.42 -10.16 15.02
N PRO A 150 -3.79 -10.35 13.74
CA PRO A 150 -4.21 -9.23 12.90
C PRO A 150 -5.47 -8.58 13.50
N ALA A 151 -5.49 -7.25 13.60
CA ALA A 151 -6.61 -6.48 14.15
C ALA A 151 -7.96 -6.81 13.45
N TYR A 152 -7.91 -7.03 12.13
CA TYR A 152 -9.09 -7.34 11.32
C TYR A 152 -8.86 -8.62 10.48
N PRO A 153 -9.04 -9.82 11.07
CA PRO A 153 -8.78 -11.09 10.40
C PRO A 153 -9.66 -11.30 9.16
N TYR A 154 -9.06 -11.84 8.08
CA TYR A 154 -9.80 -12.25 6.89
C TYR A 154 -10.59 -13.54 7.16
N LYS A 155 -11.89 -13.58 6.84
CA LYS A 155 -12.78 -14.70 7.18
C LYS A 155 -13.24 -15.56 6.01
N LYS A 156 -12.92 -15.22 4.75
CA LYS A 156 -13.38 -15.99 3.56
C LYS A 156 -12.41 -17.09 3.12
N GLY A 157 -11.58 -17.59 4.03
CA GLY A 157 -10.69 -18.73 3.81
C GLY A 157 -9.73 -18.54 2.62
N ARG A 158 -9.79 -19.46 1.65
CA ARG A 158 -8.92 -19.47 0.46
C ARG A 158 -9.44 -18.61 -0.69
N THR A 159 -10.64 -18.04 -0.57
CA THR A 159 -11.19 -17.13 -1.56
C THR A 159 -10.38 -15.84 -1.54
N GLY A 160 -9.95 -15.36 -2.71
CA GLY A 160 -9.28 -14.06 -2.83
C GLY A 160 -10.30 -12.94 -3.02
N TYR A 161 -9.87 -11.69 -2.85
CA TYR A 161 -10.73 -10.51 -3.02
C TYR A 161 -11.42 -10.44 -4.39
N ALA A 162 -10.71 -10.71 -5.50
CA ALA A 162 -11.32 -10.74 -6.84
C ALA A 162 -12.48 -11.72 -6.97
N ARG A 163 -12.30 -12.95 -6.46
CA ARG A 163 -13.33 -13.99 -6.47
C ARG A 163 -14.46 -13.72 -5.48
N LEU A 164 -14.16 -13.04 -4.38
CA LEU A 164 -15.18 -12.56 -3.46
C LEU A 164 -16.05 -11.48 -4.13
N GLN A 165 -15.43 -10.52 -4.81
CA GLN A 165 -16.13 -9.48 -5.56
C GLN A 165 -16.99 -10.09 -6.68
N GLN A 166 -16.44 -11.01 -7.47
CA GLN A 166 -17.21 -11.76 -8.49
C GLN A 166 -18.45 -12.42 -7.89
N ARG A 167 -18.31 -13.06 -6.72
CA ARG A 167 -19.43 -13.73 -6.06
C ARG A 167 -20.50 -12.74 -5.60
N ILE A 168 -20.11 -11.66 -4.93
CA ILE A 168 -21.05 -10.64 -4.42
C ILE A 168 -21.84 -10.03 -5.58
N LEU A 169 -21.16 -9.61 -6.65
CA LEU A 169 -21.81 -9.02 -7.83
C LEU A 169 -22.79 -10.00 -8.50
N ALA A 170 -22.45 -11.29 -8.56
CA ALA A 170 -23.34 -12.31 -9.07
C ALA A 170 -24.55 -12.56 -8.17
N GLU A 171 -24.37 -12.56 -6.85
CA GLU A 171 -25.46 -12.71 -5.86
C GLU A 171 -26.41 -11.50 -5.91
N GLU A 172 -25.89 -10.29 -6.07
CA GLU A 172 -26.65 -9.05 -6.19
C GLU A 172 -27.26 -8.82 -7.58
N LYS A 173 -26.95 -9.70 -8.56
CA LYS A 173 -27.32 -9.52 -9.98
C LYS A 173 -26.93 -8.13 -10.52
N SER A 174 -25.80 -7.62 -10.05
CA SER A 174 -25.31 -6.30 -10.41
C SER A 174 -24.46 -6.36 -11.67
N ASP A 175 -24.71 -5.44 -12.61
CA ASP A 175 -23.87 -5.24 -13.80
C ASP A 175 -22.59 -4.46 -13.50
N ALA A 176 -22.39 -4.03 -12.24
CA ALA A 176 -21.21 -3.30 -11.84
C ALA A 176 -19.95 -4.17 -11.99
N THR A 177 -18.87 -3.59 -12.50
CA THR A 177 -17.60 -4.32 -12.71
C THR A 177 -16.70 -4.31 -11.47
N SER A 178 -16.91 -3.39 -10.53
CA SER A 178 -16.11 -3.26 -9.30
C SER A 178 -16.94 -2.76 -8.13
N LEU A 179 -16.61 -3.24 -6.93
CA LEU A 179 -17.21 -2.80 -5.68
C LEU A 179 -16.34 -1.73 -4.99
N PRO A 180 -16.93 -0.81 -4.20
CA PRO A 180 -16.20 0.08 -3.33
C PRO A 180 -15.26 -0.70 -2.38
N GLU A 181 -14.07 -0.14 -2.11
CA GLU A 181 -13.02 -0.84 -1.37
C GLU A 181 -13.45 -1.22 0.07
N HIS A 182 -14.12 -0.31 0.77
CA HIS A 182 -14.58 -0.52 2.15
C HIS A 182 -15.71 -1.55 2.24
N VAL A 183 -16.60 -1.59 1.24
CA VAL A 183 -17.66 -2.63 1.12
C VAL A 183 -17.03 -4.01 0.96
N LEU A 184 -16.11 -4.16 0.01
CA LEU A 184 -15.43 -5.43 -0.22
C LEU A 184 -14.53 -5.83 0.98
N TRP A 185 -13.92 -4.85 1.65
CA TRP A 185 -13.15 -5.07 2.87
C TRP A 185 -14.02 -5.57 4.02
N LYS A 186 -15.21 -5.00 4.24
CA LYS A 186 -16.18 -5.50 5.22
C LYS A 186 -16.62 -6.91 4.87
N ALA A 187 -17.05 -7.15 3.63
CA ALA A 187 -17.52 -8.45 3.17
C ALA A 187 -16.48 -9.56 3.43
N ALA A 188 -15.18 -9.26 3.26
CA ALA A 188 -14.07 -10.16 3.55
C ALA A 188 -13.91 -10.57 5.04
N ARG A 189 -14.55 -9.84 5.96
CA ARG A 189 -14.47 -10.01 7.43
C ARG A 189 -15.78 -10.50 8.05
N VAL A 190 -16.82 -10.68 7.24
CA VAL A 190 -18.06 -11.35 7.64
C VAL A 190 -17.80 -12.84 7.80
N GLY A 191 -18.16 -13.41 8.96
CA GLY A 191 -18.06 -14.85 9.22
C GLY A 191 -18.97 -15.69 8.33
N LYS A 192 -18.96 -17.01 8.52
CA LYS A 192 -19.92 -17.92 7.84
C LYS A 192 -21.32 -17.80 8.42
N ASP A 193 -21.39 -17.45 9.70
CA ASP A 193 -22.56 -17.13 10.50
C ASP A 193 -23.16 -15.76 10.19
N GLY A 194 -22.54 -14.97 9.30
CA GLY A 194 -22.96 -13.60 9.02
C GLY A 194 -22.48 -12.57 10.06
N VAL A 195 -21.77 -13.00 11.11
CA VAL A 195 -21.41 -12.12 12.22
C VAL A 195 -20.21 -11.23 11.84
N VAL A 196 -20.41 -9.93 12.04
CA VAL A 196 -19.41 -8.87 11.92
C VAL A 196 -18.99 -8.44 13.32
N VAL A 197 -17.69 -8.35 13.55
CA VAL A 197 -17.14 -7.85 14.82
C VAL A 197 -17.36 -6.35 14.88
N GLU A 198 -17.74 -5.82 16.04
CA GLU A 198 -18.01 -4.39 16.26
C GLU A 198 -16.93 -3.48 15.68
N ALA A 199 -15.64 -3.75 15.95
CA ALA A 199 -14.54 -2.96 15.41
C ALA A 199 -14.49 -2.91 13.86
N VAL A 200 -14.96 -3.96 13.16
CA VAL A 200 -15.06 -3.96 11.69
C VAL A 200 -16.24 -3.09 11.23
N GLN A 201 -17.33 -3.10 12.00
CA GLN A 201 -18.53 -2.32 11.72
C GLN A 201 -18.26 -0.82 11.91
N THR A 202 -17.61 -0.43 13.01
CA THR A 202 -17.18 0.96 13.26
C THR A 202 -16.36 1.53 12.10
N VAL A 203 -15.33 0.80 11.65
CA VAL A 203 -14.51 1.22 10.50
C VAL A 203 -15.34 1.38 9.23
N TYR A 204 -16.31 0.48 9.01
CA TYR A 204 -17.17 0.56 7.84
C TYR A 204 -18.09 1.79 7.89
N ASP A 205 -18.70 2.08 9.03
CA ASP A 205 -19.61 3.23 9.21
C ASP A 205 -18.86 4.56 9.09
N GLU A 206 -17.62 4.62 9.62
CA GLU A 206 -16.71 5.76 9.39
C GLU A 206 -16.36 5.93 7.91
N CYS A 207 -16.15 4.83 7.16
CA CYS A 207 -15.92 4.90 5.72
C CYS A 207 -17.14 5.41 4.95
N GLU A 208 -18.35 4.96 5.30
CA GLU A 208 -19.60 5.43 4.67
C GLU A 208 -19.80 6.93 4.91
N THR A 209 -19.62 7.37 6.16
CA THR A 209 -19.71 8.79 6.54
C THR A 209 -18.70 9.62 5.75
N LEU A 210 -17.42 9.20 5.75
CA LEU A 210 -16.36 9.90 5.05
C LEU A 210 -16.61 9.94 3.53
N SER A 211 -17.11 8.85 2.94
CA SER A 211 -17.42 8.79 1.51
C SER A 211 -18.53 9.75 1.09
N GLN A 212 -19.43 10.14 2.00
CA GLN A 212 -20.50 11.09 1.74
C GLN A 212 -20.07 12.55 1.96
N THR A 213 -19.13 12.80 2.87
CA THR A 213 -18.68 14.15 3.24
C THR A 213 -17.52 14.68 2.39
N LEU A 214 -16.82 13.81 1.66
CA LEU A 214 -15.64 14.20 0.89
C LEU A 214 -16.01 15.10 -0.31
N PRO A 215 -15.49 16.34 -0.40
CA PRO A 215 -15.65 17.18 -1.58
C PRO A 215 -14.94 16.53 -2.78
N SER A 216 -15.55 16.57 -3.98
CA SER A 216 -14.93 16.05 -5.21
C SER A 216 -13.57 16.68 -5.57
N THR A 217 -13.18 17.77 -4.89
CA THR A 217 -12.02 18.61 -5.19
C THR A 217 -10.78 18.37 -4.31
N GLU A 218 -10.83 17.49 -3.29
CA GLU A 218 -9.64 17.14 -2.49
C GLU A 218 -8.71 16.17 -3.23
N VAL A 219 -8.04 16.66 -4.28
CA VAL A 219 -7.17 15.90 -5.18
C VAL A 219 -5.76 15.66 -4.60
N GLN A 220 -5.45 16.13 -3.39
CA GLN A 220 -4.08 16.07 -2.86
C GLN A 220 -3.73 14.79 -2.09
N ASP A 221 -4.69 14.11 -1.45
CA ASP A 221 -4.41 12.86 -0.74
C ASP A 221 -4.82 11.64 -1.58
N CYS A 222 -3.80 10.92 -2.05
CA CYS A 222 -3.95 9.72 -2.86
C CYS A 222 -4.36 8.45 -2.10
N ARG A 223 -4.63 8.56 -0.79
CA ARG A 223 -5.19 7.47 0.01
C ARG A 223 -6.68 7.29 -0.27
N SER A 224 -7.11 6.03 -0.41
CA SER A 224 -8.53 5.68 -0.45
C SER A 224 -9.25 5.99 0.87
N VAL A 225 -10.58 6.08 0.82
CA VAL A 225 -11.45 6.24 2.01
C VAL A 225 -11.08 5.25 3.11
N LEU A 226 -10.95 3.97 2.75
CA LEU A 226 -10.58 2.91 3.69
C LEU A 226 -9.18 3.11 4.28
N SER A 227 -8.23 3.57 3.47
CA SER A 227 -6.87 3.86 3.92
C SER A 227 -6.82 5.05 4.89
N ARG A 228 -7.65 6.08 4.65
CA ARG A 228 -7.81 7.24 5.56
C ARG A 228 -8.37 6.80 6.91
N VAL A 229 -9.47 6.05 6.92
CA VAL A 229 -10.15 5.59 8.14
C VAL A 229 -9.27 4.65 8.97
N LEU A 230 -8.63 3.66 8.33
CA LEU A 230 -7.76 2.74 9.07
C LEU A 230 -6.49 3.42 9.60
N ASN A 231 -6.14 4.60 9.07
CA ASN A 231 -4.97 5.39 9.43
C ASN A 231 -3.66 4.58 9.50
N VAL A 232 -3.49 3.64 8.58
CA VAL A 232 -2.28 2.80 8.46
C VAL A 232 -1.57 3.16 7.17
N PRO A 233 -0.22 3.24 7.15
CA PRO A 233 0.52 3.42 5.92
C PRO A 233 0.14 2.38 4.86
N GLU A 234 -0.09 2.83 3.63
CA GLU A 234 -0.29 1.94 2.49
C GLU A 234 1.08 1.56 1.93
N TYR A 235 1.45 0.28 2.05
CA TYR A 235 2.74 -0.20 1.58
C TYR A 235 2.81 -0.22 0.05
N SER A 236 3.98 0.10 -0.49
CA SER A 236 4.22 0.02 -1.93
C SER A 236 3.99 -1.41 -2.45
N GLY A 237 3.34 -1.52 -3.62
CA GLY A 237 3.17 -2.79 -4.31
C GLY A 237 1.96 -3.64 -3.93
N ARG A 238 1.07 -3.19 -3.02
CA ARG A 238 -0.22 -3.84 -2.79
C ARG A 238 -1.29 -2.84 -2.37
N VAL A 239 -2.48 -2.94 -2.96
CA VAL A 239 -3.66 -2.18 -2.51
C VAL A 239 -4.40 -2.97 -1.44
N ARG A 240 -4.81 -2.28 -0.37
CA ARG A 240 -5.64 -2.88 0.68
C ARG A 240 -6.99 -3.28 0.08
N GLY A 241 -7.64 -4.32 0.61
CA GLY A 241 -8.95 -4.77 0.11
C GLY A 241 -9.00 -5.34 -1.33
N LYS A 242 -7.92 -5.32 -2.12
CA LYS A 242 -7.96 -5.75 -3.54
C LYS A 242 -7.19 -7.03 -3.86
N GLY A 243 -6.37 -7.55 -2.96
CA GLY A 243 -5.76 -8.89 -3.13
C GLY A 243 -4.41 -8.90 -3.83
N PHE A 244 -4.05 -10.01 -4.49
CA PHE A 244 -2.73 -10.20 -5.09
C PHE A 244 -2.66 -9.64 -6.52
N GLY A 245 -1.55 -9.00 -6.89
CA GLY A 245 -1.33 -8.45 -8.25
C GLY A 245 -1.74 -6.99 -8.42
N VAL A 246 -2.61 -6.46 -7.56
CA VAL A 246 -3.08 -5.07 -7.62
C VAL A 246 -2.14 -4.14 -6.86
N THR A 247 -1.58 -3.15 -7.53
CA THR A 247 -0.68 -2.14 -6.95
C THR A 247 -1.34 -0.77 -6.94
N PRO A 248 -0.94 0.15 -6.04
CA PRO A 248 -1.49 1.51 -6.04
C PRO A 248 -1.36 2.20 -7.41
N SER A 249 -0.24 1.95 -8.11
CA SER A 249 0.01 2.48 -9.45
C SER A 249 -0.91 1.93 -10.54
N SER A 250 -1.35 0.67 -10.43
CA SER A 250 -2.28 0.07 -11.40
C SER A 250 -3.73 0.41 -11.09
N PHE A 251 -4.06 0.60 -9.80
CA PHE A 251 -5.42 0.76 -9.32
C PHE A 251 -5.90 2.21 -9.32
N TYR A 252 -5.17 3.11 -8.67
CA TYR A 252 -5.60 4.51 -8.51
C TYR A 252 -5.37 5.37 -9.76
N LYS A 253 -4.96 4.75 -10.89
CA LYS A 253 -4.64 5.34 -12.21
C LYS A 253 -4.48 6.86 -12.14
N LYS A 254 -3.46 7.32 -11.41
CA LYS A 254 -3.19 8.76 -11.36
C LYS A 254 -2.90 9.18 -12.81
N PRO A 255 -3.44 10.29 -13.32
CA PRO A 255 -2.80 10.93 -14.46
C PRO A 255 -1.33 11.06 -14.07
N LYS A 256 -0.42 10.62 -14.94
CA LYS A 256 1.01 10.82 -14.69
C LYS A 256 1.20 12.33 -14.60
N THR A 257 1.16 12.89 -13.39
CA THR A 257 1.75 14.18 -13.12
C THR A 257 3.20 13.95 -13.47
N LYS A 258 3.66 14.47 -14.61
CA LYS A 258 5.08 14.49 -14.91
C LYS A 258 5.73 15.08 -13.67
N ASN A 259 6.70 14.35 -13.10
CA ASN A 259 7.55 14.98 -12.10
C ASN A 259 8.08 16.26 -12.77
N PRO A 260 8.00 17.41 -12.10
CA PRO A 260 8.52 18.64 -12.67
C PRO A 260 9.97 18.38 -13.05
N THR A 261 10.29 18.69 -14.30
CA THR A 261 11.65 18.64 -14.80
C THR A 261 12.53 19.56 -13.96
N ASN A 262 13.84 19.28 -13.92
CA ASN A 262 14.79 20.16 -13.21
C ASN A 262 14.65 21.62 -13.66
N LYS A 263 14.26 21.86 -14.93
CA LYS A 263 13.99 23.20 -15.45
C LYS A 263 12.79 23.87 -14.76
N GLU A 264 11.65 23.18 -14.70
CA GLU A 264 10.44 23.69 -14.03
C GLU A 264 10.70 23.97 -12.55
N VAL A 265 11.43 23.08 -11.85
CA VAL A 265 11.81 23.30 -10.45
C VAL A 265 12.68 24.54 -10.27
N MET A 266 13.63 24.77 -11.19
CA MET A 266 14.51 25.95 -11.15
C MET A 266 13.76 27.25 -11.43
N GLU A 267 12.78 27.23 -12.35
CA GLU A 267 11.89 28.38 -12.62
C GLU A 267 11.05 28.72 -11.38
N THR A 268 10.42 27.73 -10.74
CA THR A 268 9.64 27.96 -9.51
C THR A 268 10.52 28.47 -8.37
N LEU A 269 11.74 27.96 -8.23
CA LEU A 269 12.71 28.46 -7.24
C LEU A 269 13.10 29.92 -7.50
N ALA A 270 13.23 30.32 -8.77
CA ALA A 270 13.53 31.71 -9.12
C ALA A 270 12.36 32.65 -8.80
N GLU A 271 11.13 32.24 -9.11
CA GLU A 271 9.92 32.99 -8.75
C GLU A 271 9.75 33.15 -7.23
N LEU A 272 9.92 32.07 -6.48
CA LEU A 272 9.88 32.10 -5.01
C LEU A 272 10.93 33.05 -4.43
N ARG A 273 12.16 33.04 -4.98
CA ARG A 273 13.21 33.97 -4.56
C ARG A 273 12.84 35.43 -4.85
N ALA A 274 12.22 35.70 -5.99
CA ALA A 274 11.76 37.05 -6.34
C ALA A 274 10.66 37.52 -5.39
N GLN A 275 9.68 36.66 -5.08
CA GLN A 275 8.60 36.99 -4.13
C GLN A 275 9.14 37.25 -2.71
N VAL A 276 10.10 36.44 -2.25
CA VAL A 276 10.75 36.66 -0.94
C VAL A 276 11.48 38.01 -0.91
N LEU A 277 12.19 38.36 -1.97
CA LEU A 277 12.88 39.65 -2.06
C LEU A 277 11.91 40.83 -2.06
N GLN A 278 10.79 40.69 -2.77
CA GLN A 278 9.75 41.70 -2.84
C GLN A 278 9.11 41.93 -1.46
N LEU A 279 8.77 40.85 -0.75
CA LEU A 279 8.26 40.93 0.62
C LEU A 279 9.28 41.52 1.60
N GLN A 280 10.57 41.23 1.43
CA GLN A 280 11.62 41.82 2.25
C GLN A 280 11.71 43.34 2.04
N ASN A 281 11.63 43.80 0.79
CA ASN A 281 11.65 45.22 0.45
C ASN A 281 10.40 45.95 0.96
N GLU A 282 9.22 45.36 0.80
CA GLU A 282 7.98 45.92 1.35
C GLU A 282 8.05 46.02 2.88
N ASN A 283 8.51 44.97 3.57
CA ASN A 283 8.72 45.02 5.02
C ASN A 283 9.73 46.08 5.44
N ALA A 284 10.82 46.28 4.68
CA ALA A 284 11.80 47.33 4.96
C ALA A 284 11.16 48.73 4.84
N ARG A 285 10.39 48.97 3.77
CA ARG A 285 9.64 50.22 3.59
C ARG A 285 8.64 50.48 4.71
N TYR A 286 7.84 49.47 5.08
CA TYR A 286 6.91 49.60 6.20
C TYR A 286 7.63 49.94 7.51
N ARG A 287 8.82 49.39 7.75
CA ARG A 287 9.63 49.72 8.95
C ARG A 287 10.19 51.13 8.92
N GLU A 288 10.64 51.61 7.76
CA GLU A 288 11.11 52.99 7.58
C GLU A 288 9.97 54.01 7.76
N GLU A 289 8.80 53.76 7.18
CA GLU A 289 7.60 54.60 7.34
C GLU A 289 7.13 54.66 8.80
N ARG A 290 7.22 53.53 9.53
CA ARG A 290 6.93 53.49 10.97
C ARG A 290 7.95 54.27 11.80
N CYS A 291 9.23 54.16 11.48
CA CYS A 291 10.30 54.88 12.18
C CYS A 291 10.19 56.40 11.93
N ALA A 292 9.85 56.81 10.71
CA ALA A 292 9.67 58.21 10.35
C ALA A 292 8.42 58.85 11.00
N SER A 293 7.34 58.09 11.18
CA SER A 293 6.14 58.56 11.91
C SER A 293 6.40 58.69 13.41
N GLU A 294 7.06 57.69 14.04
CA GLU A 294 7.47 57.76 15.45
C GLU A 294 8.45 58.92 15.75
N ALA A 295 9.34 59.26 14.80
CA ALA A 295 10.24 60.40 14.92
C ALA A 295 9.52 61.77 14.82
N LYS A 296 8.45 61.86 14.00
CA LYS A 296 7.60 63.08 13.94
C LYS A 296 6.79 63.26 15.22
N ASP A 297 6.16 62.20 15.72
CA ASP A 297 5.35 62.25 16.94
C ASP A 297 6.18 62.65 18.18
N THR A 298 7.45 62.21 18.26
CA THR A 298 8.36 62.60 19.34
C THR A 298 8.85 64.04 19.22
N SER A 299 9.10 64.53 18.00
CA SER A 299 9.43 65.93 17.72
C SER A 299 8.28 66.89 18.05
N ASP A 300 7.05 66.53 17.68
CA ASP A 300 5.86 67.34 17.95
C ASP A 300 5.55 67.36 19.46
N ARG A 301 5.72 66.23 20.15
CA ARG A 301 5.58 66.15 21.62
C ARG A 301 6.66 66.95 22.37
N ALA A 302 7.89 66.98 21.87
CA ALA A 302 8.96 67.82 22.41
C ALA A 302 8.69 69.31 22.19
N SER A 303 8.09 69.68 21.05
CA SER A 303 7.75 71.07 20.71
C SER A 303 6.58 71.62 21.54
N ILE A 304 5.63 70.76 21.95
CA ILE A 304 4.54 71.12 22.88
C ILE A 304 5.09 71.38 24.30
N ASN A 305 6.11 70.63 24.74
CA ASN A 305 6.67 70.74 26.09
C ASN A 305 7.66 71.92 26.27
N CYS A 306 8.06 72.57 25.17
CA CYS A 306 8.97 73.72 25.15
C CYS A 306 8.25 75.07 24.91
N GLN A 307 6.92 75.14 25.10
CA GLN A 307 6.21 76.43 25.13
C GLN A 307 6.48 77.13 26.49
N PRO A 308 6.91 78.41 26.50
CA PRO A 308 7.15 79.13 27.76
C PRO A 308 5.83 79.30 28.52
N LYS A 309 5.83 79.02 29.83
CA LYS A 309 4.74 79.39 30.74
C LYS A 309 4.56 80.91 30.66
N PHE A 310 3.54 81.38 29.93
CA PHE A 310 3.20 82.79 29.87
C PHE A 310 2.60 83.25 31.22
N PRO A 311 2.84 84.51 31.62
CA PRO A 311 2.60 85.00 32.98
C PRO A 311 1.11 85.25 33.27
N GLU A 312 0.67 84.88 34.47
CA GLU A 312 -0.66 85.18 35.01
C GLU A 312 -0.83 86.67 35.29
N VAL A 313 -1.61 87.38 34.47
CA VAL A 313 -2.26 88.65 34.84
C VAL A 313 -3.46 88.83 33.89
N ILE A 314 -4.73 89.07 34.26
CA ILE A 314 -5.36 89.76 35.40
C ILE A 314 -6.79 89.21 35.53
N ILE A 315 -7.23 88.78 36.72
CA ILE A 315 -8.61 89.00 37.19
C ILE A 315 -8.52 89.31 38.68
N TYR A 316 -8.64 90.59 39.06
CA TYR A 316 -9.50 91.03 40.17
C TYR A 316 -9.51 92.57 40.22
N VAL A 317 -10.47 93.17 39.51
CA VAL A 317 -11.13 94.38 40.01
C VAL A 317 -12.08 93.90 41.12
N ILE A 318 -12.18 94.68 42.21
CA ILE A 318 -12.96 94.48 43.44
C ILE A 318 -12.11 93.99 44.63
N MET A 319 -11.46 94.93 45.31
CA MET A 319 -11.59 95.24 46.75
C MET A 319 -10.60 96.37 47.05
N LYS A 320 -11.04 97.63 46.93
CA LYS A 320 -11.53 98.49 48.02
C LYS A 320 -10.41 99.08 48.91
N LEU A 321 -10.39 100.43 48.92
CA LEU A 321 -10.22 101.30 50.11
C LEU A 321 -8.83 101.20 50.77
N LYS A 322 -7.92 102.16 50.61
CA LYS A 322 -7.88 103.49 51.24
C LYS A 322 -6.59 104.17 50.81
#